data_AF-A0A2D3LNF0-F1
#
_entry.id   AF-A0A2D3LNF0-F1
#
_cell.length_a   1.000
_cell.length_b   1.000
_cell.length_c   1.000
_cell.angle_alpha   90.00
_cell.angle_beta   90.00
_cell.angle_gamma   90.00
#
_symmetry.space_group_name_H-M   'P 1'
#
loop_
_entity.id
_entity.type
_entity.pdbx_description
1 polymer ?
#
loop_
_entity_poly.entity_id
_entity_poly.type
_entity_poly.pdbx_seq_one_letter_code
_entity_poly.pdbx_strand_id
1 'polypeptide(L)'
;MASDKSRKRVAKKYGDIPDKWDDWHMRLPTPKDQLRVIDFYHKSGSKSKSEFVRARLLGEHFKVITVDKSAVEYYRKLSELTAQIYKIGTNYNQVVRLMHFYTAEKSVLALLQELIRLTKEIIALQ
;
A
#
# COMPACT_ATOMS: atom_id res chain seq x y z
N MET A 1 17.04 -66.83 9.39
CA MET A 1 18.31 -66.25 8.92
C MET A 1 18.12 -64.76 8.71
N ALA A 2 18.93 -63.94 9.37
CA ALA A 2 18.81 -62.49 9.41
C ALA A 2 19.35 -61.85 8.12
N SER A 3 18.59 -60.91 7.53
CA SER A 3 19.06 -60.06 6.44
C SER A 3 19.42 -58.68 6.98
N ASP A 4 20.72 -58.43 6.98
CA ASP A 4 21.43 -57.17 6.71
C ASP A 4 20.69 -55.84 6.95
N LYS A 5 21.05 -55.14 8.03
CA LYS A 5 20.83 -53.70 8.17
C LYS A 5 22.17 -52.96 8.13
N SER A 6 22.79 -52.95 6.96
CA SER A 6 23.73 -51.89 6.60
C SER A 6 23.00 -50.54 6.54
N ARG A 7 23.16 -49.73 7.59
CA ARG A 7 23.19 -48.26 7.41
C ARG A 7 24.57 -47.77 7.79
N LYS A 8 25.48 -47.85 6.82
CA LYS A 8 26.73 -47.09 6.84
C LYS A 8 26.54 -45.73 6.14
N ARG A 9 26.93 -44.66 6.82
CA ARG A 9 27.87 -43.62 6.36
C ARG A 9 28.29 -42.74 7.56
N VAL A 10 29.57 -42.37 7.58
CA VAL A 10 30.27 -41.77 8.73
C VAL A 10 30.64 -40.31 8.43
N ALA A 11 30.60 -39.49 9.49
CA ALA A 11 31.24 -38.20 9.74
C ALA A 11 31.41 -37.15 8.62
N LYS A 12 30.67 -36.06 8.82
CA LYS A 12 31.11 -34.66 8.73
C LYS A 12 30.36 -34.02 9.91
N LYS A 13 30.99 -33.34 10.92
CA LYS A 13 30.19 -32.91 12.11
C LYS A 13 28.98 -32.15 11.62
N TYR A 14 29.26 -31.29 10.62
CA TYR A 14 28.54 -30.99 9.37
C TYR A 14 29.60 -30.51 8.36
N GLY A 15 29.72 -30.88 7.08
CA GLY A 15 28.80 -31.16 5.99
C GLY A 15 29.42 -30.50 4.73
N ASP A 16 28.75 -30.51 3.57
CA ASP A 16 28.88 -29.39 2.58
C ASP A 16 27.70 -28.40 2.73
N ILE A 17 27.06 -28.45 3.92
CA ILE A 17 26.03 -27.57 4.45
C ILE A 17 26.43 -27.28 5.91
N PRO A 18 26.25 -26.06 6.45
CA PRO A 18 26.53 -25.74 7.84
C PRO A 18 25.42 -26.32 8.70
N ASP A 19 25.39 -27.64 8.82
CA ASP A 19 24.48 -28.26 9.74
C ASP A 19 25.07 -27.98 11.17
N LYS A 20 24.27 -27.94 12.23
CA LYS A 20 24.35 -27.02 13.40
C LYS A 20 25.13 -25.74 13.12
N TRP A 21 24.62 -24.80 12.32
CA TRP A 21 23.30 -24.18 12.57
C TRP A 21 23.04 -23.86 14.06
N ASP A 22 24.04 -23.98 14.96
CA ASP A 22 23.88 -24.31 16.38
C ASP A 22 23.12 -23.22 17.12
N ASP A 23 21.87 -23.55 17.37
CA ASP A 23 20.73 -22.65 17.29
C ASP A 23 20.56 -21.78 18.53
N TRP A 24 20.10 -20.56 18.31
CA TRP A 24 19.95 -19.57 19.38
C TRP A 24 18.47 -19.36 19.70
N HIS A 25 18.05 -19.83 20.88
CA HIS A 25 16.71 -19.57 21.40
C HIS A 25 16.70 -18.33 22.28
N MET A 26 16.19 -17.23 21.73
CA MET A 26 15.96 -16.01 22.50
C MET A 26 14.54 -16.04 23.09
N ARG A 27 14.46 -16.02 24.42
CA ARG A 27 13.21 -15.72 25.13
C ARG A 27 13.26 -14.29 25.62
N LEU A 28 12.29 -13.49 25.21
CA LEU A 28 12.08 -12.18 25.80
C LEU A 28 11.42 -12.37 27.18
N PRO A 29 11.99 -11.80 28.26
CA PRO A 29 11.47 -11.99 29.61
C PRO A 29 10.12 -11.30 29.82
N THR A 30 9.81 -10.27 29.04
CA THR A 30 8.62 -9.44 29.19
C THR A 30 7.66 -9.61 28.01
N PRO A 31 6.35 -9.87 28.24
CA PRO A 31 5.34 -9.94 27.17
C PRO A 31 5.22 -8.65 26.34
N LYS A 32 5.45 -7.48 26.96
CA LYS A 32 5.44 -6.18 26.26
C LYS A 32 6.55 -6.09 25.21
N ASP A 33 7.73 -6.64 25.52
CA ASP A 33 8.86 -6.62 24.59
C ASP A 33 8.66 -7.62 23.46
N GLN A 34 8.01 -8.76 23.73
CA GLN A 34 7.57 -9.70 22.71
C GLN A 34 6.66 -9.02 21.67
N LEU A 35 5.65 -8.26 22.13
CA LEU A 35 4.75 -7.52 21.24
C LEU A 35 5.49 -6.45 20.43
N ARG A 36 6.39 -5.69 21.06
CA ARG A 36 7.20 -4.67 20.37
C ARG A 36 8.05 -5.26 19.25
N VAL A 37 8.70 -6.40 19.49
CA VAL A 37 9.53 -7.07 18.47
C VAL A 37 8.67 -7.59 17.31
N ILE A 38 7.47 -8.08 17.59
CA ILE A 38 6.49 -8.48 16.57
C ILE A 38 6.06 -7.26 15.73
N ASP A 39 5.78 -6.13 16.37
CA ASP A 39 5.42 -4.89 15.66
C ASP A 39 6.55 -4.39 14.77
N PHE A 40 7.81 -4.44 15.25
CA PHE A 40 8.96 -4.08 14.43
C PHE A 40 9.18 -5.03 13.27
N TYR A 41 8.97 -6.33 13.46
CA TYR A 41 8.98 -7.31 12.37
C TYR A 41 7.96 -6.96 11.29
N HIS A 42 6.71 -6.67 11.67
CA HIS A 42 5.67 -6.27 10.70
C HIS A 42 6.03 -4.96 9.97
N LYS A 43 6.68 -4.01 10.65
CA LYS A 43 7.16 -2.76 10.06
C LYS A 43 8.38 -2.93 9.14
N SER A 44 9.17 -3.99 9.33
CA SER A 44 10.40 -4.24 8.56
C SER A 44 10.18 -4.78 7.16
N GLY A 45 9.08 -5.50 6.93
CA GLY A 45 8.84 -6.22 5.67
C GLY A 45 9.83 -7.36 5.40
N SER A 46 10.65 -7.75 6.38
CA SER A 46 11.57 -8.91 6.25
C SER A 46 10.80 -10.20 5.98
N LYS A 47 11.39 -11.12 5.23
CA LYS A 47 10.71 -12.36 4.82
C LYS A 47 10.50 -13.32 5.99
N SER A 48 11.35 -13.26 7.01
CA SER A 48 11.24 -14.08 8.21
C SER A 48 11.63 -13.33 9.48
N LYS A 49 11.12 -13.77 10.63
CA LYS A 49 11.46 -13.21 11.96
C LYS A 49 12.95 -13.36 12.26
N SER A 50 13.55 -14.48 11.88
CA SER A 50 14.98 -14.74 12.11
C SER A 50 15.87 -13.82 11.28
N GLU A 51 15.48 -13.53 10.04
CA GLU A 51 16.18 -12.57 9.17
C GLU A 51 16.07 -11.14 9.73
N PHE A 52 14.90 -10.75 10.20
CA PHE A 52 14.70 -9.45 10.88
C PHE A 52 15.60 -9.29 12.11
N VAL A 53 15.64 -10.29 12.98
CA VAL A 53 16.48 -10.26 14.20
C VAL A 53 17.97 -10.29 13.84
N ARG A 54 18.37 -11.10 12.84
CA ARG A 54 19.76 -11.14 12.36
C ARG A 54 20.20 -9.79 11.83
N ALA A 55 19.41 -9.16 10.97
CA ALA A 55 19.70 -7.82 10.45
C ALA A 55 19.89 -6.80 11.59
N ARG A 56 19.03 -6.85 12.62
CA ARG A 56 19.13 -5.95 13.77
C ARG A 56 20.35 -6.20 14.65
N LEU A 57 20.72 -7.46 14.87
CA LEU A 57 21.89 -7.86 15.67
C LEU A 57 23.21 -7.57 14.94
N LEU A 58 23.23 -7.68 13.60
CA LEU A 58 24.39 -7.36 12.77
C LEU A 58 24.55 -5.85 12.51
N GLY A 59 23.72 -5.01 13.14
CA GLY A 59 23.85 -3.56 13.07
C GLY A 59 23.29 -2.94 11.80
N GLU A 60 22.49 -3.66 11.01
CA GLU A 60 21.86 -3.08 9.82
C GLU A 60 20.90 -1.95 10.19
N HIS A 61 20.94 -0.87 9.41
CA HIS A 61 20.13 0.31 9.64
C HIS A 61 18.64 0.02 9.37
N PHE A 62 17.83 0.00 10.42
CA PHE A 62 16.38 -0.09 10.34
C PHE A 62 15.78 1.31 10.24
N LYS A 63 15.40 1.70 9.02
CA LYS A 63 14.63 2.92 8.78
C LYS A 63 13.18 2.53 8.52
N VAL A 64 12.32 2.65 9.53
CA VAL A 64 10.87 2.51 9.33
C VAL A 64 10.37 3.78 8.66
N ILE A 65 10.10 3.70 7.36
CA ILE A 65 9.36 4.74 6.66
C ILE A 65 7.88 4.40 6.84
N THR A 66 7.27 4.95 7.90
CA THR A 66 5.82 4.83 8.09
C THR A 66 5.13 5.69 7.04
N VAL A 67 4.69 5.08 5.95
CA VAL A 67 3.77 5.74 5.02
C VAL A 67 2.38 5.64 5.62
N ASP A 68 1.82 6.78 6.01
CA ASP A 68 0.42 6.84 6.46
C ASP A 68 -0.50 6.49 5.29
N LYS A 69 -1.02 5.27 5.31
CA LYS A 69 -1.90 4.73 4.27
C LYS A 69 -3.18 5.57 4.13
N SER A 70 -3.64 6.18 5.22
CA SER A 70 -4.85 7.02 5.21
C SER A 70 -4.61 8.33 4.46
N ALA A 71 -3.45 8.97 4.65
CA ALA A 71 -3.06 10.15 3.91
C ALA A 71 -2.93 9.86 2.41
N VAL A 72 -2.32 8.73 2.03
CA VAL A 72 -2.20 8.33 0.61
C VAL A 72 -3.58 8.15 -0.03
N GLU A 73 -4.51 7.49 0.66
CA GLU A 73 -5.87 7.31 0.15
C GLU A 73 -6.63 8.63 0.05
N TYR A 74 -6.44 9.54 1.02
CA TYR A 74 -7.00 10.88 0.99
C TYR A 74 -6.50 11.68 -0.23
N TYR A 75 -5.19 11.71 -0.47
CA TYR A 75 -4.61 12.40 -1.63
C TYR A 75 -5.10 11.81 -2.96
N ARG A 76 -5.30 10.49 -3.02
CA ARG A 76 -5.90 9.84 -4.20
C ARG A 76 -7.31 10.35 -4.47
N LYS A 77 -8.17 10.36 -3.44
CA LYS A 77 -9.56 10.86 -3.55
C LYS A 77 -9.60 12.34 -3.94
N LEU A 78 -8.74 13.17 -3.35
CA LEU A 78 -8.64 14.59 -3.68
C LEU A 78 -8.19 14.82 -5.13
N SER A 79 -7.20 14.05 -5.59
CA SER A 79 -6.71 14.13 -6.97
C SER A 79 -7.79 13.73 -7.97
N GLU A 80 -8.55 12.68 -7.65
CA GLU A 80 -9.67 12.21 -8.47
C GLU A 80 -10.78 13.28 -8.58
N LEU A 81 -11.16 13.89 -7.46
CA LEU A 81 -12.13 14.99 -7.43
C LEU A 81 -11.64 16.20 -8.24
N THR A 82 -10.38 16.57 -8.08
CA THR A 82 -9.78 17.69 -8.84
C THR A 82 -9.80 17.41 -10.34
N ALA A 83 -9.49 16.19 -10.76
CA ALA A 83 -9.56 15.78 -12.17
C ALA A 83 -10.99 15.83 -12.72
N GLN A 84 -12.00 15.46 -11.91
CA GLN A 84 -13.41 15.59 -12.30
C GLN A 84 -13.81 17.06 -12.47
N ILE A 85 -13.39 17.96 -11.57
CA ILE A 85 -13.65 19.40 -11.69
C ILE A 85 -13.05 19.97 -12.97
N TYR A 86 -11.80 19.61 -13.30
CA TYR A 86 -11.17 20.04 -14.55
C TYR A 86 -11.91 19.54 -15.80
N LYS A 87 -12.41 18.31 -15.79
CA LYS A 87 -13.25 17.78 -16.88
C LYS A 87 -14.55 18.56 -17.02
N ILE A 88 -15.23 18.86 -15.91
CA ILE A 88 -16.46 19.68 -15.93
C ILE A 88 -16.16 21.06 -16.51
N GLY A 89 -15.09 21.72 -16.07
CA GLY A 89 -14.68 23.03 -16.60
C GLY A 89 -14.37 22.99 -18.11
N THR A 90 -13.72 21.92 -18.57
CA THR A 90 -13.43 21.72 -20.00
C THR A 90 -14.71 21.54 -20.81
N ASN A 91 -15.63 20.69 -20.35
CA ASN A 91 -16.92 20.46 -20.98
C ASN A 91 -17.77 21.73 -21.00
N TYR A 92 -17.79 22.49 -19.91
CA TYR A 92 -18.47 23.78 -19.84
C TYR A 92 -17.91 24.75 -20.88
N ASN A 93 -16.59 24.88 -20.97
CA ASN A 93 -15.95 25.77 -21.95
C ASN A 93 -16.26 25.33 -23.40
N GLN A 94 -16.27 24.02 -23.68
CA GLN A 94 -16.67 23.49 -24.97
C GLN A 94 -18.11 23.87 -25.32
N VAL A 95 -19.04 23.68 -24.37
CA VAL A 95 -20.46 24.02 -24.54
C VAL A 95 -20.64 25.52 -24.75
N VAL A 96 -19.99 26.39 -23.98
CA VAL A 96 -20.05 27.85 -24.17
C VAL A 96 -19.48 28.26 -25.53
N ARG A 97 -18.36 27.67 -25.96
CA ARG A 97 -17.80 27.94 -27.29
C ARG A 97 -18.76 27.48 -28.39
N LEU A 98 -19.36 26.30 -28.28
CA LEU A 98 -20.37 25.81 -29.21
C LEU A 98 -21.58 26.75 -29.25
N MET A 99 -22.07 27.23 -28.10
CA MET A 99 -23.15 28.22 -28.01
C MET A 99 -22.76 29.56 -28.65
N HIS A 100 -21.51 29.98 -28.56
CA HIS A 100 -21.02 31.19 -29.20
C HIS A 100 -20.90 31.04 -30.72
N PHE A 101 -20.48 29.87 -31.21
CA PHE A 101 -20.37 29.57 -32.65
C PHE A 101 -21.72 29.32 -33.32
N TYR A 102 -22.65 28.67 -32.63
CA TYR A 102 -24.02 28.46 -33.09
C TYR A 102 -24.91 29.60 -32.58
N THR A 103 -25.03 30.68 -33.36
CA THR A 103 -26.12 31.66 -33.23
C THR A 103 -27.48 31.00 -33.51
N ALA A 104 -27.93 30.16 -32.58
CA ALA A 104 -29.26 29.59 -32.49
C ALA A 104 -29.73 29.82 -31.05
N GLU A 105 -30.15 31.06 -30.74
CA GLU A 105 -30.53 31.57 -29.41
C GLU A 105 -31.35 30.57 -28.57
N LYS A 106 -32.25 29.82 -29.22
CA LYS A 106 -33.15 28.88 -28.54
C LYS A 106 -32.44 27.64 -27.98
N SER A 107 -31.39 27.16 -28.63
CA SER A 107 -30.61 25.98 -28.18
C SER A 107 -29.68 26.33 -27.02
N VAL A 108 -29.08 27.52 -27.08
CA VAL A 108 -28.25 28.13 -26.04
C VAL A 108 -29.05 28.32 -24.75
N LEU A 109 -30.28 28.87 -24.88
CA LEU A 109 -31.17 29.10 -23.75
C LEU A 109 -31.56 27.79 -23.04
N ALA A 110 -31.84 26.72 -23.80
CA ALA A 110 -32.19 25.42 -23.23
C ALA A 110 -31.02 24.79 -22.46
N LEU A 111 -29.80 24.85 -23.01
CA LEU A 111 -28.60 24.34 -22.33
C LEU A 111 -28.27 25.16 -21.06
N LEU A 112 -28.47 26.47 -21.11
CA LEU A 112 -28.25 27.34 -19.95
C LEU A 112 -29.27 27.08 -18.83
N GLN A 113 -30.54 26.81 -19.18
CA GLN A 113 -31.58 26.44 -18.22
C GLN A 113 -31.26 25.09 -17.54
N GLU A 114 -30.80 24.10 -18.31
CA GLU A 114 -30.40 22.79 -17.78
C GLU A 114 -29.22 22.92 -16.80
N LEU A 115 -28.24 23.77 -17.13
CA LEU A 115 -27.09 24.04 -16.26
C LEU A 115 -27.51 24.71 -14.95
N ILE A 116 -28.42 25.68 -14.99
CA ILE A 116 -28.96 26.33 -13.79
C ILE A 116 -29.69 25.31 -12.90
N ARG A 117 -30.45 24.38 -13.50
CA ARG A 117 -31.12 23.30 -12.77
C ARG A 117 -30.12 22.40 -12.02
N LEU A 118 -29.11 21.90 -12.72
CA LEU A 118 -28.07 21.05 -12.13
C LEU A 118 -27.27 21.78 -11.03
N THR A 119 -27.02 23.08 -11.20
CA THR A 119 -26.33 23.89 -10.18
C THR A 119 -27.17 24.04 -8.92
N LYS A 120 -28.50 24.20 -9.04
CA LYS A 120 -29.41 24.22 -7.89
C LYS A 120 -29.47 22.88 -7.16
N GLU A 121 -29.45 21.78 -7.89
CA GLU A 121 -29.39 20.43 -7.29
C GLU A 121 -28.11 20.22 -6.49
N ILE A 122 -26.96 20.67 -7.01
CA ILE A 122 -25.68 20.61 -6.29
C ILE A 122 -25.73 21.46 -5.01
N ILE A 123 -26.28 22.68 -5.07
CA ILE A 123 -26.44 23.55 -3.89
C ILE A 123 -27.37 22.92 -2.85
N ALA A 124 -28.43 22.23 -3.26
CA ALA A 124 -29.36 21.56 -2.35
C ALA A 124 -28.77 20.28 -1.70
N LEU A 125 -27.75 19.68 -2.34
CA LEU A 125 -27.00 18.54 -1.81
C LEU A 125 -25.83 18.95 -0.92
N GLN A 126 -25.56 20.25 -0.80
CA GLN A 126 -24.51 20.85 0.02
C GLN A 126 -25.04 21.24 1.39
#